data_AF-A0A7X1PB48-F1
#
_entry.id   AF-A0A7X1PB48-F1
#
_cell.length_a   1.000
_cell.length_b   1.000
_cell.length_c   1.000
_cell.angle_alpha   90.00
_cell.angle_beta   90.00
_cell.angle_gamma   90.00
#
_symmetry.space_group_name_H-M   'P 1'
#
loop_
_entity.id
_entity.type
_entity.pdbx_description
1 polymer ?
#
loop_
_entity_poly.entity_id
_entity_poly.type
_entity_poly.pdbx_seq_one_letter_code
_entity_poly.pdbx_strand_id
1 'polypeptide(L)'
;MLQFSWKDDGSIEMSFHIYDALGQLVADSGGDAPVAAVLISAEDGEVLLDIPAEPTSHIQYRLYSQAGRLLTTSDGVRTQIYSFLKMETKSAKYGVEPPDRRRKAVPVAIPATPTHEDIRDETKGAGAEGAILESLPQPSIPL
;
A
#
# COMPACT_ATOMS: atom_id res chain seq x y z
N MET A 1 -1.56 5.06 -25.81
CA MET A 1 -1.23 6.23 -24.97
C MET A 1 -2.11 6.20 -23.75
N LEU A 2 -1.63 6.59 -22.58
CA LEU A 2 -2.44 6.77 -21.35
C LEU A 2 -2.25 8.23 -20.91
N GLN A 3 -3.34 8.96 -20.70
CA GLN A 3 -3.33 10.37 -20.34
C GLN A 3 -4.34 10.65 -19.23
N PHE A 4 -3.97 11.55 -18.32
CA PHE A 4 -4.84 12.08 -17.28
C PHE A 4 -5.02 13.58 -17.51
N SER A 5 -6.23 14.08 -17.32
CA SER A 5 -6.53 15.52 -17.33
C SER A 5 -7.34 15.90 -16.09
N TRP A 6 -7.01 17.06 -15.52
CA TRP A 6 -7.76 17.64 -14.41
C TRP A 6 -8.74 18.65 -14.98
N LYS A 7 -9.99 18.58 -14.53
CA LYS A 7 -11.02 19.59 -14.85
C LYS A 7 -11.11 20.62 -13.74
N ASP A 8 -11.70 21.77 -14.08
CA ASP A 8 -11.87 22.89 -13.15
C ASP A 8 -12.80 22.56 -11.97
N ASP A 9 -13.66 21.54 -12.11
CA ASP A 9 -14.52 21.02 -11.04
C ASP A 9 -13.80 20.05 -10.09
N GLY A 10 -12.50 19.81 -10.31
CA GLY A 10 -11.67 18.89 -9.52
C GLY A 10 -11.79 17.43 -9.93
N SER A 11 -12.57 17.10 -10.96
CA SER A 11 -12.62 15.74 -11.51
C SER A 11 -11.36 15.41 -12.31
N ILE A 12 -11.02 14.13 -12.34
CA ILE A 12 -9.97 13.59 -13.21
C ILE A 12 -10.64 12.79 -14.32
N GLU A 13 -10.26 13.10 -15.55
CA GLU A 13 -10.56 12.25 -16.70
C GLU A 13 -9.31 11.50 -17.14
N MET A 14 -9.53 10.27 -17.59
CA MET A 14 -8.49 9.41 -18.11
C MET A 14 -8.84 8.98 -19.53
N SER A 15 -7.91 9.15 -20.45
CA SER A 15 -8.03 8.65 -21.82
C SER A 15 -6.92 7.66 -22.13
N PHE A 16 -7.27 6.58 -22.84
CA PHE A 16 -6.27 5.58 -23.21
C PHE A 16 -6.52 4.93 -24.57
N HIS A 17 -5.41 4.48 -25.15
CA HIS A 17 -5.36 3.56 -26.29
C HIS A 17 -4.36 2.45 -25.95
N ILE A 18 -4.82 1.22 -25.92
CA ILE A 18 -4.05 0.01 -25.63
C ILE A 18 -3.85 -0.75 -26.94
N TYR A 19 -2.60 -1.09 -27.23
CA TYR A 19 -2.23 -1.81 -28.44
C TYR A 19 -1.57 -3.14 -28.07
N ASP A 20 -1.74 -4.14 -28.92
CA ASP A 20 -0.99 -5.38 -28.81
C ASP A 20 0.47 -5.23 -29.27
N ALA A 21 1.23 -6.32 -29.18
CA ALA A 21 2.64 -6.35 -29.60
C ALA A 21 2.85 -6.15 -31.11
N LEU A 22 1.80 -6.30 -31.93
CA LEU A 22 1.82 -6.06 -33.37
C LEU A 22 1.42 -4.61 -33.71
N GLY A 23 1.06 -3.81 -32.70
CA GLY A 23 0.60 -2.43 -32.87
C GLY A 23 -0.88 -2.31 -33.23
N GLN A 24 -1.67 -3.37 -33.08
CA GLN A 24 -3.12 -3.33 -33.31
C GLN A 24 -3.83 -2.78 -32.07
N LEU A 25 -4.84 -1.92 -32.27
CA LEU A 25 -5.64 -1.36 -31.18
C LEU A 25 -6.51 -2.47 -30.57
N VAL A 26 -6.37 -2.70 -29.26
CA VAL A 26 -7.10 -3.73 -28.50
C VAL A 26 -8.19 -3.12 -27.62
N ALA A 27 -7.93 -1.94 -27.05
CA ALA A 27 -8.89 -1.23 -26.23
C ALA A 27 -8.68 0.29 -26.28
N ASP A 28 -9.78 1.03 -26.13
CA ASP A 28 -9.83 2.49 -26.22
C ASP A 28 -10.86 3.01 -25.21
N SER A 29 -10.60 4.15 -24.57
CA SER A 29 -11.54 4.78 -23.63
C SER A 29 -12.73 5.47 -24.30
N GLY A 30 -12.72 5.60 -25.63
CA GLY A 30 -13.70 6.37 -26.41
C GLY A 30 -13.53 7.89 -26.28
N GLY A 31 -12.39 8.36 -25.75
CA GLY A 31 -12.13 9.76 -25.43
C GLY A 31 -12.16 10.06 -23.93
N ASP A 32 -12.58 11.28 -23.61
CA ASP A 32 -12.71 11.84 -22.26
C ASP A 32 -13.93 11.22 -21.54
N ALA A 33 -13.75 10.02 -21.00
CA ALA A 33 -14.78 9.34 -20.21
C ALA A 33 -14.62 9.70 -18.72
N PRO A 34 -15.73 9.87 -17.97
CA PRO A 34 -15.67 10.01 -16.52
C PRO A 34 -15.13 8.71 -15.95
N VAL A 35 -13.87 8.78 -15.51
CA VAL A 35 -13.20 7.78 -14.69
C VAL A 35 -13.27 6.36 -15.26
N ALA A 36 -12.42 6.07 -16.23
CA ALA A 36 -12.17 4.68 -16.62
C ALA A 36 -11.14 4.06 -15.66
N ALA A 37 -11.37 2.82 -15.23
CA ALA A 37 -10.33 1.99 -14.64
C ALA A 37 -9.56 1.27 -15.76
N VAL A 38 -8.28 0.98 -15.55
CA VAL A 38 -7.50 0.13 -16.46
C VAL A 38 -6.99 -1.07 -15.68
N LEU A 39 -7.41 -2.25 -16.11
CA LEU A 39 -6.90 -3.52 -15.63
C LEU A 39 -6.22 -4.27 -16.77
N ILE A 40 -4.93 -4.53 -16.62
CA ILE A 40 -4.16 -5.36 -17.54
C ILE A 40 -3.72 -6.60 -16.77
N SER A 41 -4.11 -7.76 -17.27
CA SER A 41 -3.75 -9.06 -16.73
C SER A 41 -3.13 -9.96 -17.80
N ALA A 42 -2.26 -10.86 -17.36
CA ALA A 42 -1.79 -11.97 -18.18
C ALA A 42 -2.87 -13.06 -18.28
N GLU A 43 -2.69 -13.98 -19.24
CA GLU A 43 -3.63 -15.07 -19.50
C GLU A 43 -3.80 -16.01 -18.28
N ASP A 44 -2.78 -16.12 -17.44
CA ASP A 44 -2.81 -16.89 -16.19
C ASP A 44 -3.50 -16.16 -15.02
N GLY A 45 -4.01 -14.95 -15.26
CA GLY A 45 -4.69 -14.12 -14.27
C GLY A 45 -3.76 -13.23 -13.46
N GLU A 46 -2.46 -13.20 -13.73
CA GLU A 46 -1.55 -12.27 -13.08
C GLU A 46 -1.92 -10.81 -13.41
N VAL A 47 -2.12 -9.96 -12.40
CA VAL A 47 -2.35 -8.52 -12.59
C VAL A 47 -1.02 -7.80 -12.83
N LEU A 48 -0.90 -7.15 -13.98
CA LEU A 48 0.30 -6.43 -14.42
C LEU A 48 0.18 -4.92 -14.19
N LEU A 49 -1.02 -4.37 -14.37
CA LEU A 49 -1.33 -2.96 -14.12
C LEU A 49 -2.79 -2.86 -13.67
N ASP A 50 -3.01 -2.19 -12.55
CA ASP A 50 -4.32 -1.81 -12.05
C ASP A 50 -4.33 -0.31 -11.74
N ILE A 51 -5.04 0.43 -12.57
CA ILE A 51 -5.35 1.85 -12.37
C ILE A 51 -6.80 1.90 -11.91
N PRO A 52 -7.04 2.17 -10.62
CA PRO A 52 -8.38 2.23 -10.08
C PRO A 52 -9.15 3.41 -10.67
N ALA A 53 -10.47 3.27 -10.72
CA ALA A 53 -11.36 4.36 -11.06
C ALA A 53 -11.17 5.53 -10.07
N GLU A 54 -11.20 5.26 -8.76
CA GLU A 54 -11.06 6.31 -7.76
C GLU A 54 -9.70 7.04 -7.88
N PRO A 55 -9.67 8.35 -8.21
CA PRO A 55 -8.43 9.07 -8.50
C PRO A 55 -7.44 9.16 -7.33
N THR A 56 -7.95 9.04 -6.10
CA THR A 56 -7.15 9.05 -4.88
C THR A 56 -6.59 7.68 -4.51
N SER A 57 -7.02 6.63 -5.21
CA SER A 57 -6.58 5.27 -4.95
C SER A 57 -5.19 4.99 -5.54
N HIS A 58 -4.55 3.97 -4.99
CA HIS A 58 -3.19 3.66 -5.33
C HIS A 58 -3.07 2.75 -6.56
N ILE A 59 -2.15 3.09 -7.46
CA ILE A 59 -1.87 2.29 -8.65
C ILE A 59 -1.01 1.07 -8.28
N GLN A 60 -1.46 -0.10 -8.70
CA GLN A 60 -0.71 -1.36 -8.57
C GLN A 60 -0.09 -1.72 -9.91
N TYR A 61 1.14 -2.21 -9.89
CA TYR A 61 1.83 -2.60 -11.12
C TYR A 61 2.95 -3.60 -10.88
N ARG A 62 3.29 -4.34 -11.93
CA ARG A 62 4.50 -5.16 -12.04
C ARG A 62 5.22 -4.81 -13.34
N LEU A 63 6.48 -4.42 -13.24
CA LEU A 63 7.30 -4.13 -14.40
C LEU A 63 8.32 -5.23 -14.61
N TYR A 64 8.34 -5.75 -15.84
CA TYR A 64 9.25 -6.80 -16.27
C TYR A 64 10.24 -6.24 -17.29
N SER A 65 11.45 -6.79 -17.28
CA SER A 65 12.39 -6.60 -18.40
C SER A 65 11.89 -7.36 -19.63
N GLN A 66 12.45 -7.05 -20.80
CA GLN A 66 12.16 -7.79 -22.04
C GLN A 66 12.42 -9.30 -21.92
N ALA A 67 13.33 -9.71 -21.04
CA ALA A 67 13.64 -11.12 -20.77
C ALA A 67 12.68 -11.77 -19.74
N GLY A 68 11.60 -11.09 -19.35
CA GLY A 68 10.62 -11.60 -18.38
C GLY A 68 11.06 -11.54 -16.91
N ARG A 69 12.14 -10.82 -16.59
CA ARG A 69 12.59 -10.66 -15.18
C ARG A 69 11.84 -9.53 -14.49
N LEU A 70 11.29 -9.77 -13.31
CA LEU A 70 10.64 -8.74 -12.48
C LEU A 70 11.66 -7.67 -12.04
N LEU A 71 11.39 -6.42 -12.40
CA LEU A 71 12.23 -5.26 -12.11
C LEU A 71 11.73 -4.47 -10.91
N THR A 72 10.42 -4.27 -10.81
CA THR A 72 9.78 -3.56 -9.70
C THR A 72 8.32 -3.96 -9.60
N THR A 73 7.77 -3.87 -8.41
CA THR A 73 6.34 -4.07 -8.16
C THR A 73 5.83 -3.00 -7.20
N SER A 74 4.59 -2.55 -7.39
CA SER A 74 3.86 -1.72 -6.45
C SER A 74 2.57 -2.43 -6.08
N ASP A 75 2.33 -2.58 -4.77
CA ASP A 75 1.02 -2.97 -4.23
C ASP A 75 0.10 -1.75 -3.99
N GLY A 76 0.51 -0.58 -4.48
CA GLY A 76 -0.15 0.70 -4.28
C GLY A 76 0.33 1.46 -3.05
N VAL A 77 0.73 0.76 -1.99
CA VAL A 77 1.23 1.40 -0.76
C VAL A 77 2.75 1.49 -0.77
N ARG A 78 3.40 0.47 -1.34
CA ARG A 78 4.84 0.32 -1.36
C ARG A 78 5.31 -0.12 -2.73
N THR A 79 6.28 0.61 -3.26
CA THR A 79 7.08 0.17 -4.41
C THR A 79 8.30 -0.60 -3.92
N GLN A 80 8.48 -1.83 -4.41
CA GLN A 80 9.65 -2.65 -4.19
C GLN A 80 10.48 -2.70 -5.47
N ILE A 81 11.75 -2.33 -5.36
CA ILE A 81 12.67 -2.29 -6.49
C ILE A 81 13.62 -3.48 -6.39
N TYR A 82 13.81 -4.19 -7.49
CA TYR A 82 14.70 -5.34 -7.60
C TYR A 82 15.84 -5.05 -8.57
N SER A 83 16.94 -5.81 -8.44
CA SER A 83 18.14 -5.67 -9.28
C SER A 83 18.74 -4.24 -9.26
N PHE A 84 19.67 -3.94 -10.18
CA PHE A 84 20.34 -2.63 -10.30
C PHE A 84 19.43 -1.49 -10.84
N LEU A 85 18.12 -1.56 -10.59
CA LEU A 85 17.17 -0.56 -11.05
C LEU A 85 17.28 0.70 -10.16
N LYS A 86 17.44 1.85 -10.80
CA LYS A 86 17.46 3.15 -10.11
C LYS A 86 16.11 3.83 -10.34
N MET A 87 15.44 4.21 -9.25
CA MET A 87 14.25 5.05 -9.29
C MET A 87 14.61 6.42 -8.72
N GLU A 88 14.28 7.48 -9.45
CA GLU A 88 14.51 8.85 -9.03
C GLU A 88 13.19 9.60 -9.00
N THR A 89 12.98 10.39 -7.95
CA THR A 89 11.91 11.37 -7.92
C THR A 89 12.24 12.53 -8.84
N LYS A 90 11.56 12.61 -9.98
CA LYS A 90 11.51 13.84 -10.77
C LYS A 90 10.42 14.71 -10.17
N SER A 91 10.78 15.73 -9.41
CA SER A 91 9.83 16.74 -8.96
C SER A 91 9.33 17.50 -10.18
N ALA A 92 8.15 17.16 -10.68
CA ALA A 92 7.42 18.06 -11.53
C ALA A 92 6.98 19.24 -10.66
N LYS A 93 7.34 20.47 -11.04
CA LYS A 93 6.82 21.69 -10.42
C LYS A 93 5.35 21.85 -10.82
N TYR A 94 4.48 20.94 -10.40
CA TYR A 94 3.05 21.22 -10.34
C TYR A 94 2.84 21.92 -8.99
N GLY A 95 2.36 23.17 -9.05
CA GLY A 95 2.35 24.14 -7.96
C GLY A 95 1.48 23.76 -6.76
N VAL A 96 1.89 22.73 -6.02
CA VAL A 96 1.40 22.42 -4.69
C VAL A 96 2.63 22.34 -3.79
N GLU A 97 2.86 23.38 -2.98
CA GLU A 97 3.86 23.29 -1.92
C GLU A 97 3.51 22.09 -1.02
N PRO A 98 4.48 21.21 -0.70
CA PRO A 98 4.26 20.16 0.29
C PRO A 98 3.88 20.80 1.62
N PRO A 99 2.87 20.30 2.36
CA PRO A 99 2.64 20.77 3.72
C PRO A 99 3.91 20.54 4.55
N ASP A 100 4.43 21.64 5.09
CA ASP A 100 5.66 21.73 5.85
C ASP A 100 5.70 20.68 6.96
N ARG A 101 6.39 19.56 6.74
CA ARG A 101 6.60 18.49 7.73
C ARG A 101 7.70 18.88 8.73
N ARG A 102 7.72 20.13 9.19
CA ARG A 102 8.42 20.50 10.44
C ARG A 102 7.63 20.01 11.65
N ARG A 103 7.53 18.69 11.81
CA ARG A 103 7.34 18.11 13.14
C ARG A 103 8.67 18.29 13.87
N LYS A 104 8.76 19.30 14.73
CA LYS A 104 9.81 19.36 15.75
C LYS A 104 9.79 18.02 16.50
N ALA A 105 10.86 17.25 16.38
CA ALA A 105 11.04 16.06 17.19
C ALA A 105 11.10 16.51 18.65
N VAL A 106 10.08 16.15 19.43
CA VAL A 106 10.17 16.19 20.89
C VAL A 106 10.84 14.89 21.29
N PRO A 107 12.06 14.90 21.86
CA PRO A 107 12.66 13.67 22.36
C PRO A 107 11.81 13.16 23.53
N VAL A 108 11.14 12.01 23.33
CA VAL A 108 10.52 11.26 24.41
C VAL A 108 11.64 10.63 25.22
N ALA A 109 11.79 11.06 26.47
CA ALA A 109 12.69 10.42 27.41
C ALA A 109 12.19 8.99 27.68
N ILE A 110 13.00 8.00 27.31
CA ILE A 110 12.76 6.60 27.67
C ILE A 110 13.25 6.44 29.12
N PRO A 111 12.39 6.11 30.10
CA PRO A 111 12.85 5.84 31.46
C PRO A 111 13.67 4.54 31.46
N ALA A 112 14.82 4.59 32.12
CA ALA A 112 15.71 3.44 32.29
C ALA A 112 14.98 2.31 33.04
N THR A 113 15.08 1.09 32.51
CA THR A 113 14.70 -0.15 33.20
C THR A 113 15.49 -0.30 34.49
N PRO A 114 14.85 -0.49 35.65
CA PRO A 114 15.57 -0.80 36.88
C PRO A 114 16.14 -2.23 36.83
N THR A 115 17.45 -2.31 37.03
CA THR A 115 18.22 -3.55 37.20
C THR A 115 17.85 -4.21 38.52
N HIS A 116 17.79 -5.54 38.50
CA HIS A 116 17.36 -6.42 39.59
C HIS A 116 18.45 -6.59 40.66
N GLU A 117 18.23 -6.06 41.87
CA GLU A 117 18.90 -6.40 43.14
C GLU A 117 17.92 -6.01 44.27
N ASP A 118 17.87 -6.59 45.46
CA ASP A 118 18.07 -7.93 45.99
C ASP A 118 17.28 -7.89 47.31
N ILE A 119 16.47 -8.93 47.53
CA ILE A 119 15.80 -9.42 48.75
C ILE A 119 15.78 -8.52 50.02
N ARG A 120 14.57 -8.27 50.56
CA ARG A 120 14.24 -8.53 51.99
C ARG A 120 12.74 -8.58 52.31
N ASP A 121 12.47 -9.63 53.06
CA ASP A 121 11.26 -10.16 53.71
C ASP A 121 10.51 -9.17 54.60
N GLU A 122 9.19 -9.07 54.47
CA GLU A 122 8.24 -8.89 55.60
C GLU A 122 6.85 -9.44 55.23
N THR A 123 6.53 -10.61 55.80
CA THR A 123 5.18 -11.18 55.88
C THR A 123 4.23 -10.35 56.74
N LYS A 124 3.00 -10.06 56.27
CA LYS A 124 1.79 -10.08 57.14
C LYS A 124 0.45 -9.98 56.39
N GLY A 125 -0.41 -10.98 56.63
CA GLY A 125 -1.86 -10.86 56.77
C GLY A 125 -2.67 -10.72 55.46
N ALA A 126 -3.17 -11.82 54.87
CA ALA A 126 -4.42 -12.52 55.22
C ALA A 126 -5.66 -11.92 54.53
N GLY A 127 -6.26 -12.69 53.62
CA GLY A 127 -7.55 -12.43 52.99
C GLY A 127 -7.72 -13.27 51.74
N ALA A 128 -8.17 -14.51 51.92
CA ALA A 128 -8.42 -15.49 50.87
C ALA A 128 -9.76 -15.24 50.15
N GLU A 129 -10.01 -16.12 49.16
CA GLU A 129 -11.22 -16.35 48.35
C GLU A 129 -11.23 -15.58 47.02
N GLY A 130 -11.33 -16.18 45.84
CA GLY A 130 -11.53 -17.57 45.44
C GLY A 130 -11.49 -17.61 43.90
N ALA A 131 -10.88 -18.65 43.35
CA ALA A 131 -10.73 -18.89 41.91
C ALA A 131 -12.05 -19.31 41.27
N ILE A 132 -12.30 -18.96 39.99
CA ILE A 132 -12.88 -19.87 38.98
C ILE A 132 -12.37 -19.50 37.57
N LEU A 133 -11.74 -20.48 36.92
CA LEU A 133 -11.45 -20.55 35.49
C LEU A 133 -12.76 -20.77 34.72
N GLU A 134 -13.19 -19.84 33.88
CA GLU A 134 -14.23 -20.13 32.88
C GLU A 134 -13.60 -20.58 31.56
N SER A 135 -13.89 -21.84 31.26
CA SER A 135 -13.54 -22.62 30.08
C SER A 135 -14.17 -22.08 28.79
N LEU A 136 -13.36 -21.88 27.75
CA LEU A 136 -13.80 -21.65 26.37
C LEU A 136 -14.32 -22.96 25.74
N PRO A 137 -15.48 -22.98 25.05
CA PRO A 137 -15.91 -24.12 24.25
C PRO A 137 -15.21 -24.16 22.87
N GLN A 138 -14.79 -25.36 22.45
CA GLN A 138 -14.19 -25.69 21.14
C GLN A 138 -15.23 -26.25 20.14
N PRO A 139 -14.92 -26.23 18.82
CA PRO A 139 -15.92 -26.25 17.74
C PRO A 139 -16.42 -27.65 17.34
N SER A 140 -17.63 -27.73 16.81
CA SER A 140 -18.19 -28.94 16.18
C SER A 140 -18.01 -28.89 14.67
N ILE A 141 -17.36 -29.91 14.09
CA ILE A 141 -17.28 -30.16 12.64
C ILE A 141 -18.32 -31.24 12.30
N PRO A 142 -19.21 -31.05 11.32
CA PRO A 142 -20.10 -32.10 10.84
C PRO A 142 -19.39 -33.05 9.87
N LEU A 143 -19.74 -34.35 9.97
CA LEU A 143 -19.33 -35.45 9.10
C LEU A 143 -19.92 -35.36 7.69
#